data_AF-A0AA96F3U9-F1
#
_entry.id   AF-A0AA96F3U9-F1
#
_cell.length_a   1.000
_cell.length_b   1.000
_cell.length_c   1.000
_cell.angle_alpha   90.00
_cell.angle_beta   90.00
_cell.angle_gamma   90.00
#
_symmetry.space_group_name_H-M   'P 1'
#
loop_
_entity.id
_entity.type
_entity.pdbx_description
1 polymer ?
#
loop_
_entity_poly.entity_id
_entity_poly.type
_entity_poly.pdbx_seq_one_letter_code
_entity_poly.pdbx_strand_id
1 'polypeptide(L)'
;MEDIFNPVYRKDYFEGYSNGLNPVIEIKEFYSDAFQEGFQIGRQEYENMNGKISNGIPKLIVTTKVLEDFLLAGMLGMNIDETGYTPFQIEVIQKWYQSGVEKYDVYSNRSLLSILDDNGIELT
;
A
#
# COMPACT_ATOMS: atom_id res chain seq x y z
N MET A 1 8.94 23.09 -9.75
CA MET A 1 8.52 21.77 -10.27
C MET A 1 9.42 21.51 -11.46
N GLU A 2 10.55 20.85 -11.21
CA GLU A 2 11.40 20.40 -12.32
C GLU A 2 10.67 19.32 -13.11
N ASP A 3 11.04 19.24 -14.37
CA ASP A 3 10.21 18.78 -15.46
C ASP A 3 9.90 17.27 -15.33
N ILE A 4 8.68 16.92 -14.88
CA ILE A 4 8.20 15.52 -14.81
C ILE A 4 8.24 14.80 -16.17
N PHE A 5 8.44 15.54 -17.26
CA PHE A 5 8.65 15.02 -18.61
C PHE A 5 10.11 14.67 -18.91
N ASN A 6 11.07 15.06 -18.07
CA ASN A 6 12.47 14.66 -18.19
C ASN A 6 12.64 13.18 -17.78
N PRO A 7 13.06 12.29 -18.71
CA PRO A 7 13.20 10.87 -18.41
C PRO A 7 14.26 10.55 -17.36
N VAL A 8 15.33 11.35 -17.27
CA VAL A 8 16.42 11.16 -16.28
C VAL A 8 15.90 11.51 -14.89
N TYR A 9 15.27 12.69 -14.74
CA TYR A 9 14.65 13.10 -13.48
C TYR A 9 13.64 12.06 -13.00
N ARG A 10 12.75 11.61 -13.89
CA ARG A 10 11.73 10.61 -13.56
C ARG A 10 12.34 9.29 -13.10
N LYS A 11 13.40 8.82 -13.79
CA LYS A 11 14.10 7.59 -13.42
C LYS A 11 14.69 7.70 -12.02
N ASP A 12 15.43 8.78 -11.77
CA ASP A 12 16.06 9.04 -10.47
C ASP A 12 15.02 9.15 -9.36
N TYR A 13 13.90 9.84 -9.61
CA TYR A 13 12.77 9.95 -8.68
C TYR A 13 12.20 8.58 -8.31
N PHE A 14 11.88 7.73 -9.29
CA PHE A 14 11.32 6.42 -9.00
C PHE A 14 12.31 5.47 -8.31
N GLU A 15 13.60 5.60 -8.61
CA GLU A 15 14.66 4.89 -7.91
C GLU A 15 14.72 5.33 -6.44
N GLY A 16 14.71 6.65 -6.20
CA GLY A 16 14.63 7.24 -4.86
C GLY A 16 13.42 6.72 -4.09
N TYR A 17 12.23 6.82 -4.69
CA TYR A 17 10.97 6.37 -4.10
C TYR A 17 10.98 4.90 -3.71
N SER A 18 11.43 4.03 -4.62
CA SER A 18 11.53 2.59 -4.34
C SER A 18 12.48 2.28 -3.18
N ASN A 19 13.59 3.03 -3.09
CA ASN A 19 14.52 2.92 -1.96
C ASN A 19 13.94 3.49 -0.66
N GLY A 20 13.16 4.57 -0.73
CA GLY A 20 12.46 5.17 0.40
C GLY A 20 11.46 4.20 1.05
N LEU A 21 10.83 3.32 0.27
CA LEU A 21 9.93 2.28 0.79
C LEU A 21 10.68 1.18 1.57
N ASN A 22 11.99 1.05 1.40
CA ASN A 22 12.78 0.05 2.10
C ASN A 22 13.33 0.62 3.41
N PRO A 23 12.94 0.11 4.59
CA PRO A 23 13.35 0.66 5.88
C PRO A 23 14.81 0.38 6.26
N VAL A 24 15.50 -0.53 5.56
CA VAL A 24 16.89 -0.87 5.88
C VAL A 24 17.91 -0.12 5.02
N ILE A 25 17.48 0.68 4.05
CA ILE A 25 18.37 1.43 3.17
C ILE A 25 18.74 2.76 3.81
N GLU A 26 20.05 2.98 3.95
CA GLU A 26 20.63 4.27 4.31
C GLU A 26 20.95 5.08 3.03
N ILE A 27 20.64 6.37 3.06
CA ILE A 27 20.94 7.30 1.97
C ILE A 27 22.42 7.69 2.04
N LYS A 28 23.05 7.84 0.88
CA LYS A 28 24.40 8.40 0.71
C LYS A 28 24.29 9.88 0.30
N GLU A 29 25.28 10.69 0.66
CA GLU A 29 25.24 12.14 0.43
C GLU A 29 25.25 12.59 -1.04
N PHE A 30 25.47 11.70 -2.01
CA PHE A 30 25.74 12.04 -3.42
C PHE A 30 24.60 11.73 -4.40
N TYR A 31 23.34 11.80 -3.98
CA TYR A 31 22.18 11.58 -4.87
C TYR A 31 21.63 12.88 -5.46
N SER A 32 21.04 12.78 -6.66
CA SER A 32 20.35 13.89 -7.32
C SER A 32 19.13 14.36 -6.52
N ASP A 33 18.72 15.61 -6.72
CA ASP A 33 17.54 16.18 -6.04
C ASP A 33 16.27 15.35 -6.31
N ALA A 34 16.11 14.85 -7.54
CA ALA A 34 15.00 13.98 -7.94
C ALA A 34 14.95 12.70 -7.10
N PHE A 35 16.10 12.04 -6.91
CA PHE A 35 16.20 10.85 -6.07
C PHE A 35 15.86 11.17 -4.62
N GLN A 36 16.38 12.28 -4.07
CA GLN A 36 16.13 12.67 -2.68
C GLN A 36 14.65 12.95 -2.44
N GLU A 37 13.99 13.65 -3.37
CA GLU A 37 12.55 13.91 -3.32
C GLU A 37 11.75 12.61 -3.34
N GLY A 38 12.04 11.72 -4.31
CA GLY A 38 11.41 10.41 -4.38
C GLY A 38 11.60 9.61 -3.09
N PHE A 39 12.83 9.58 -2.56
CA PHE A 39 13.15 8.87 -1.32
C PHE A 39 12.36 9.39 -0.14
N GLN A 40 12.24 10.70 0.03
CA GLN A 40 11.49 11.30 1.14
C GLN A 40 10.01 10.91 1.07
N ILE A 41 9.41 10.95 -0.12
CA ILE A 41 8.01 10.52 -0.31
C ILE A 41 7.87 9.02 0.01
N GLY A 42 8.73 8.16 -0.54
CA GLY A 42 8.70 6.72 -0.25
C GLY A 42 8.88 6.42 1.24
N ARG A 43 9.77 7.15 1.93
CA ARG A 43 9.98 7.01 3.39
C ARG A 43 8.74 7.41 4.16
N GLN A 44 8.13 8.54 3.80
CA GLN A 44 6.90 9.01 4.43
C GLN A 44 5.77 7.99 4.25
N GLU A 45 5.60 7.44 3.05
CA GLU A 45 4.59 6.41 2.80
C GLU A 45 4.83 5.14 3.60
N TYR A 46 6.08 4.66 3.66
CA TYR A 46 6.43 3.54 4.51
C TYR A 46 6.03 3.81 5.97
N GLU A 47 6.41 4.97 6.52
CA GLU A 47 6.16 5.30 7.93
C GLU A 47 4.67 5.55 8.22
N ASN A 48 3.91 6.06 7.25
CA ASN A 48 2.45 6.20 7.36
C ASN A 48 1.75 4.84 7.52
N MET A 49 2.31 3.77 6.95
CA MET A 49 1.74 2.42 7.03
C MET A 49 2.33 1.58 8.17
N ASN A 50 3.61 1.79 8.50
CA ASN A 50 4.37 0.89 9.37
C ASN A 50 4.84 1.52 10.69
N GLY A 51 4.71 2.84 10.82
CA GLY A 51 5.23 3.60 11.94
C GLY A 51 6.64 4.11 11.68
N LYS A 52 7.09 5.04 12.53
CA LYS A 52 8.40 5.68 12.38
C LYS A 52 9.55 4.69 12.57
N ILE A 53 10.55 4.74 11.70
CA ILE A 53 11.74 3.89 11.80
C ILE A 53 12.52 4.16 13.09
N SER A 54 12.47 5.40 13.59
CA SER A 54 13.06 5.77 14.88
C SER A 54 12.53 4.95 16.06
N ASN A 55 11.35 4.35 15.93
CA ASN A 55 10.73 3.50 16.96
C ASN A 55 11.04 2.01 16.75
N GLY A 56 11.87 1.68 15.76
CA GLY A 56 12.18 0.32 15.33
C GLY A 56 11.41 -0.07 14.06
N ILE A 57 11.96 -1.06 13.34
CA ILE A 57 11.36 -1.62 12.13
C ILE A 57 10.47 -2.80 12.54
N PRO A 58 9.16 -2.79 12.22
CA PRO A 58 8.26 -3.91 12.50
C PRO A 58 8.71 -5.21 11.82
N LYS A 59 8.31 -6.35 12.41
CA LYS A 59 8.62 -7.68 11.85
C LYS A 59 7.90 -7.92 10.51
N LEU A 60 6.64 -7.50 10.42
CA LEU A 60 5.84 -7.55 9.20
C LEU A 60 5.73 -6.15 8.62
N ILE A 61 5.85 -6.03 7.29
CA ILE A 61 5.69 -4.75 6.59
C ILE A 61 4.32 -4.72 5.92
N VAL A 62 3.51 -3.76 6.31
CA VAL A 62 2.25 -3.40 5.64
C VAL A 62 2.59 -2.66 4.35
N THR A 63 1.96 -3.11 3.28
CA THR A 63 1.98 -2.51 1.94
C THR A 63 0.54 -2.36 1.46
N THR A 64 0.31 -1.59 0.40
CA THR A 64 -1.01 -1.50 -0.23
C THR A 64 -1.61 -2.87 -0.55
N LYS A 65 -0.79 -3.82 -1.02
CA LYS A 65 -1.24 -5.19 -1.27
C LYS A 65 -1.76 -5.88 0.00
N VAL A 66 -1.05 -5.73 1.12
CA VAL A 66 -1.51 -6.27 2.41
C VAL A 66 -2.84 -5.64 2.81
N LEU A 67 -2.98 -4.32 2.64
CA LEU A 67 -4.24 -3.63 2.93
C LEU A 67 -5.40 -4.12 2.05
N GLU A 68 -5.15 -4.39 0.77
CA GLU A 68 -6.12 -4.97 -0.18
C GLU A 68 -6.50 -6.42 0.19
N ASP A 69 -5.52 -7.25 0.56
CA ASP A 69 -5.75 -8.64 0.99
C ASP A 69 -6.60 -8.68 2.27
N PHE A 70 -6.34 -7.77 3.23
CA PHE A 70 -7.14 -7.63 4.45
C PHE A 70 -8.57 -7.15 4.15
N LEU A 71 -8.73 -6.20 3.23
CA LEU A 71 -10.04 -5.73 2.79
C LEU A 71 -10.86 -6.87 2.19
N LEU A 72 -10.26 -7.64 1.28
CA LEU A 72 -10.91 -8.78 0.63
C LEU A 72 -11.29 -9.87 1.65
N ALA A 73 -10.37 -10.24 2.53
CA ALA A 73 -10.65 -11.23 3.57
C ALA A 73 -11.81 -10.77 4.49
N GLY A 74 -11.83 -9.49 4.87
CA GLY A 74 -12.92 -8.91 5.66
C GLY A 74 -14.26 -8.91 4.92
N MET A 75 -14.27 -8.63 3.61
CA MET A 75 -15.48 -8.71 2.78
C MET A 75 -16.01 -10.15 2.64
N LEU A 76 -15.12 -11.15 2.63
CA LEU A 76 -15.47 -12.57 2.54
C LEU A 76 -15.80 -13.20 3.90
N GLY A 77 -15.74 -12.43 5.00
CA GLY A 77 -15.97 -12.93 6.35
C GLY A 77 -14.90 -13.91 6.85
N MET A 78 -13.69 -13.85 6.27
CA MET A 78 -12.58 -14.69 6.68
C MET A 78 -11.94 -14.15 7.96
N ASN A 79 -11.47 -15.05 8.82
CA ASN A 79 -10.63 -14.66 9.95
C ASN A 79 -9.29 -14.15 9.43
N ILE A 80 -8.86 -13.01 9.96
CA ILE A 80 -7.57 -12.44 9.60
C ILE A 80 -6.58 -12.68 10.74
N ASP A 81 -5.39 -13.17 10.40
CA ASP A 81 -4.31 -13.33 11.35
C ASP A 81 -3.60 -11.99 11.58
N GLU A 82 -3.82 -11.41 12.75
CA GLU A 82 -3.16 -10.17 13.20
C GLU A 82 -1.80 -10.42 13.87
N THR A 83 -1.37 -11.68 14.00
CA THR A 83 -0.15 -12.05 14.72
C THR A 83 1.08 -11.45 14.06
N GLY A 84 1.83 -10.64 14.81
CA GLY A 84 3.10 -10.07 14.37
C GLY A 84 3.01 -8.68 13.74
N TYR A 85 1.80 -8.14 13.58
CA TYR A 85 1.59 -6.71 13.32
C TYR A 85 1.67 -5.91 14.62
N THR A 86 2.15 -4.69 14.52
CA THR A 86 2.17 -3.74 15.64
C THR A 86 0.78 -3.13 15.83
N PRO A 87 0.46 -2.59 17.03
CA PRO A 87 -0.80 -1.89 17.26
C PRO A 87 -1.05 -0.75 16.28
N PHE A 88 0.01 -0.02 15.88
CA PHE A 88 -0.07 1.04 14.87
C PHE A 88 -0.51 0.50 13.51
N GLN A 89 0.09 -0.60 13.06
CA GLN A 89 -0.27 -1.23 11.79
C GLN A 89 -1.71 -1.75 11.79
N ILE A 90 -2.18 -2.31 12.91
CA ILE A 90 -3.58 -2.72 13.06
C ILE A 90 -4.52 -1.51 12.94
N GLU A 91 -4.20 -0.38 13.56
CA GLU A 91 -4.99 0.85 13.42
C GLU A 91 -5.03 1.35 11.96
N VAL A 92 -3.90 1.31 11.25
CA VAL A 92 -3.83 1.67 9.82
C VAL A 92 -4.73 0.75 9.00
N ILE A 93 -4.62 -0.57 9.20
CA ILE A 93 -5.44 -1.58 8.51
C ILE A 93 -6.93 -1.33 8.76
N GLN A 94 -7.33 -1.07 10.01
CA GLN A 94 -8.71 -0.79 10.37
C GLN A 94 -9.26 0.47 9.68
N LYS A 95 -8.49 1.56 9.66
CA LYS A 95 -8.86 2.80 8.96
C LYS A 95 -9.01 2.58 7.46
N TRP A 96 -8.09 1.82 6.86
CA TRP A 96 -8.16 1.46 5.45
C TRP A 96 -9.42 0.64 5.15
N TYR A 97 -9.71 -0.37 5.96
CA TYR A 97 -10.91 -1.19 5.83
C TYR A 97 -12.18 -0.35 5.89
N GLN A 98 -12.33 0.52 6.90
CA GLN A 98 -13.48 1.42 7.04
C GLN A 98 -13.65 2.32 5.81
N SER A 99 -12.56 2.91 5.33
CA SER A 99 -12.55 3.77 4.14
C SER A 99 -12.87 3.01 2.85
N GLY A 100 -12.53 1.72 2.79
CA GLY A 100 -12.83 0.83 1.67
C GLY A 100 -14.29 0.43 1.65
N VAL A 101 -14.82 -0.02 2.79
CA VAL A 101 -16.23 -0.45 2.94
C VAL A 101 -17.20 0.70 2.69
N GLU A 102 -16.88 1.93 3.10
CA GLU A 102 -17.70 3.12 2.79
C GLU A 102 -17.82 3.42 1.29
N LYS A 103 -16.83 3.01 0.49
CA LYS A 103 -16.86 3.14 -0.99
C LYS A 103 -17.57 1.98 -1.67
N TYR A 104 -17.83 0.89 -0.94
CA TYR A 104 -18.57 -0.26 -1.45
C TYR A 104 -20.06 -0.08 -1.17
N ASP A 105 -20.81 0.34 -2.18
CA ASP A 105 -22.27 0.23 -2.15
C ASP A 105 -22.66 -1.25 -2.23
N VAL A 106 -23.12 -1.80 -1.10
CA VAL A 106 -23.59 -3.18 -0.99
C VAL A 106 -24.72 -3.47 -1.99
N TYR A 107 -25.45 -2.42 -2.43
CA TYR A 107 -26.53 -2.51 -3.40
C TYR A 107 -26.09 -2.36 -4.87
N SER A 108 -24.87 -1.87 -5.14
CA SER A 108 -24.33 -1.84 -6.51
C SER A 108 -23.69 -3.16 -6.94
N ASN A 109 -23.58 -4.11 -6.01
CA ASN A 109 -23.02 -5.42 -6.27
C ASN A 109 -24.08 -6.30 -6.96
N ARG A 110 -24.30 -6.07 -8.27
CA ARG A 110 -24.65 -7.20 -9.15
C ARG A 110 -23.53 -8.21 -8.90
N SER A 111 -23.85 -9.26 -8.15
CA SER A 111 -22.90 -10.31 -7.80
C SER A 111 -22.04 -10.61 -9.02
N LEU A 112 -20.72 -10.63 -8.88
CA LEU A 112 -19.85 -11.03 -10.00
C LEU A 112 -20.35 -12.34 -10.61
N LEU A 113 -20.89 -13.24 -9.79
CA LEU A 113 -21.57 -14.45 -10.24
C LEU A 113 -22.77 -14.15 -11.14
N SER A 114 -23.63 -13.18 -10.82
CA SER A 114 -24.76 -12.82 -11.69
C SER A 114 -24.29 -12.22 -13.01
N ILE A 115 -23.19 -11.45 -13.02
CA ILE A 115 -22.62 -10.91 -14.26
C ILE A 115 -22.01 -12.05 -15.10
N LEU A 116 -21.30 -12.98 -14.47
CA LEU A 116 -20.70 -14.13 -15.16
C LEU A 116 -21.78 -15.07 -15.70
N ASP A 117 -22.84 -15.33 -14.93
CA ASP A 117 -24.03 -16.08 -15.36
C ASP A 117 -24.75 -15.38 -16.52
N ASP A 118 -24.98 -14.07 -16.43
CA ASP A 118 -25.58 -13.27 -17.50
C ASP A 118 -24.73 -13.30 -18.79
N ASN A 119 -23.42 -13.55 -18.69
CA ASN A 119 -22.49 -13.69 -19.81
C ASN A 119 -22.17 -15.16 -20.17
N GLY A 120 -22.84 -16.13 -19.54
CA GLY A 120 -22.69 -17.56 -19.84
C GLY A 120 -21.32 -18.16 -19.47
N ILE A 121 -20.61 -17.57 -18.51
CA ILE A 121 -19.31 -18.06 -18.05
C ILE A 121 -19.52 -18.95 -16.83
N GLU A 122 -19.52 -20.27 -17.04
CA GLU A 122 -19.55 -21.25 -15.96
C GLU A 122 -18.17 -21.35 -15.26
N LEU A 123 -18.16 -21.17 -13.94
CA LEU A 123 -17.00 -21.48 -13.11
C LEU A 123 -17.09 -22.97 -12.72
N THR A 124 -16.43 -23.83 -13.48
CA THR A 124 -16.17 -25.25 -13.17
C THR A 124 -15.01 -25.44 -12.21
#